data_AF-A0A4R0PWV9-F1
#
_entry.id   AF-A0A4R0PWV9-F1
#
_cell.length_a   1.000
_cell.length_b   1.000
_cell.length_c   1.000
_cell.angle_alpha   90.00
_cell.angle_beta   90.00
_cell.angle_gamma   90.00
#
_symmetry.space_group_name_H-M   'P 1'
#
loop_
_entity.id
_entity.type
_entity.pdbx_description
1 polymer ?
#
loop_
_entity_poly.entity_id
_entity_poly.type
_entity_poly.pdbx_seq_one_letter_code
_entity_poly.pdbx_strand_id
1 'polypeptide(L)'
;MKNLILIIIIIISTTACSAQKPIAKINNDQIKISSLTYKIQKEGNKYIVVRNSNNKLTNLKPVAPNLPKGISIVQNMKLDEKLLIKICSSIIPLSTLEKMPMGYGDWLSINFKVAPTGDPIEMEFVIRNTSLITAEEIQKIEDTIKKSSFKVVFKDGIEQFFGGVNYFNIDVPIRYRDMLKVKQNN
;
A
#
# COMPACT_ATOMS: atom_id res chain seq x y z
N MET A 1 -29.86 0.77 42.25
CA MET A 1 -28.92 1.90 41.95
C MET A 1 -27.48 1.45 41.71
N LYS A 2 -26.90 0.51 42.49
CA LYS A 2 -25.53 0.01 42.27
C LYS A 2 -25.32 -0.70 40.91
N ASN A 3 -26.32 -1.44 40.42
CA ASN A 3 -26.21 -2.17 39.15
C ASN A 3 -26.30 -1.28 37.89
N LEU A 4 -26.86 -0.06 38.01
CA LEU A 4 -26.98 0.87 36.88
C LEU A 4 -25.63 1.56 36.59
N ILE A 5 -24.86 1.85 37.64
CA ILE A 5 -23.53 2.48 37.56
C ILE A 5 -22.52 1.52 36.92
N LEU A 6 -22.62 0.21 37.19
CA LEU A 6 -21.74 -0.80 36.61
C LEU A 6 -21.91 -0.93 35.09
N ILE A 7 -23.16 -0.86 34.59
CA ILE A 7 -23.47 -0.92 33.16
C ILE A 7 -22.92 0.31 32.43
N ILE A 8 -23.02 1.50 33.04
CA ILE A 8 -22.47 2.74 32.48
C ILE A 8 -20.93 2.69 32.41
N ILE A 9 -20.25 2.14 33.41
CA ILE A 9 -18.78 2.00 33.41
C ILE A 9 -18.30 1.01 32.34
N ILE A 10 -19.03 -0.09 32.13
CA ILE A 10 -18.73 -1.07 31.07
C ILE A 10 -18.93 -0.45 29.68
N ILE A 11 -19.96 0.38 29.49
CA ILE A 11 -20.19 1.07 28.21
C ILE A 11 -19.07 2.08 27.93
N ILE A 12 -18.63 2.89 28.91
CA ILE A 12 -17.59 3.91 28.71
C ILE A 12 -16.21 3.28 28.44
N SER A 13 -15.92 2.11 29.02
CA SER A 13 -14.65 1.40 28.81
C SER A 13 -14.58 0.65 27.46
N THR A 14 -15.72 0.33 26.84
CA THR A 14 -15.75 -0.21 25.46
C THR A 14 -15.65 0.86 24.37
N THR A 15 -15.87 2.14 24.71
CA THR A 15 -15.79 3.26 23.76
C THR A 15 -14.44 3.98 23.75
N ALA A 16 -13.43 3.49 24.47
CA ALA A 16 -12.03 3.87 24.22
C ALA A 16 -11.54 3.18 22.92
N CYS A 17 -12.31 3.36 21.84
CA CYS A 17 -11.89 3.10 20.48
C CYS A 17 -10.71 4.04 20.25
N SER A 18 -9.50 3.53 20.43
CA SER A 18 -8.28 4.24 20.10
C SER A 18 -8.32 4.52 18.61
N ALA A 19 -8.82 5.71 18.23
CA ALA A 19 -8.80 6.17 16.86
C ALA A 19 -7.36 6.04 16.38
N GLN A 20 -7.14 5.18 15.39
CA GLN A 20 -5.80 4.87 14.95
C GLN A 20 -5.17 6.12 14.36
N LYS A 21 -3.93 6.40 14.77
CA LYS A 21 -3.21 7.58 14.32
C LYS A 21 -2.79 7.37 12.86
N PRO A 22 -2.95 8.39 11.98
CA PRO A 22 -2.31 8.38 10.68
C PRO A 22 -0.82 8.08 10.79
N ILE A 23 -0.29 7.32 9.82
CA ILE A 23 1.12 6.94 9.81
C ILE A 23 2.02 8.17 9.87
N ALA A 24 1.60 9.26 9.22
CA ALA A 24 2.34 10.51 9.23
C ALA A 24 2.56 11.13 10.62
N LYS A 25 1.72 10.80 11.59
CA LYS A 25 1.81 11.30 12.97
C LYS A 25 2.52 10.33 13.91
N ILE A 26 2.99 9.19 13.42
CA ILE A 26 3.75 8.22 14.21
C ILE A 26 5.19 8.71 14.32
N ASN A 27 5.72 8.76 15.54
CA ASN A 27 7.12 9.15 15.79
C ASN A 27 8.09 7.97 15.86
N ASN A 28 7.56 6.75 16.02
CA ASN A 28 8.36 5.53 16.01
C ASN A 28 8.74 5.15 14.57
N ASP A 29 9.88 4.50 14.42
CA ASP A 29 10.38 3.92 13.17
C ASP A 29 9.71 2.59 12.84
N GLN A 30 8.87 2.06 13.73
CA GLN A 30 8.14 0.81 13.54
C GLN A 30 6.75 0.88 14.18
N ILE A 31 5.81 0.12 13.60
CA ILE A 31 4.48 -0.12 14.16
C ILE A 31 4.12 -1.59 14.02
N LYS A 32 3.55 -2.18 15.07
CA LYS A 32 3.01 -3.54 15.06
C LYS A 32 1.49 -3.48 14.89
N ILE A 33 0.96 -4.28 13.97
CA ILE A 33 -0.45 -4.40 13.66
C ILE A 33 -0.78 -5.87 13.55
N SER A 34 -1.60 -6.38 14.47
CA SER A 34 -1.84 -7.81 14.59
C SER A 34 -0.50 -8.57 14.74
N SER A 35 -0.20 -9.53 13.86
CA SER A 35 1.05 -10.31 13.85
C SER A 35 2.17 -9.71 12.99
N LEU A 36 1.91 -8.63 12.26
CA LEU A 36 2.88 -8.01 11.35
C LEU A 36 3.50 -6.76 11.96
N THR A 37 4.80 -6.57 11.72
CA THR A 37 5.51 -5.33 12.04
C THR A 37 5.84 -4.60 10.74
N TYR A 38 5.53 -3.31 10.68
CA TYR A 38 5.90 -2.42 9.60
C TYR A 38 7.01 -1.48 10.05
N LYS A 39 8.02 -1.30 9.20
CA LYS A 39 9.03 -0.24 9.33
C LYS A 39 8.51 1.02 8.66
N ILE A 40 8.70 2.15 9.32
CA ILE A 40 8.31 3.50 8.91
C ILE A 40 9.59 4.32 8.76
N GLN A 41 9.91 4.70 7.53
CA GLN A 41 11.07 5.53 7.20
C GLN A 41 10.58 6.88 6.67
N LYS A 42 10.93 7.96 7.36
CA LYS A 42 10.58 9.32 6.93
C LYS A 42 11.68 9.86 6.02
N GLU A 43 11.37 10.02 4.74
CA GLU A 43 12.26 10.58 3.72
C GLU A 43 12.13 12.11 3.73
N GLY A 44 12.86 12.73 4.65
CA GLY A 44 12.77 14.15 4.94
C GLY A 44 11.35 14.57 5.38
N ASN A 45 10.93 15.76 4.95
CA ASN A 45 9.63 16.34 5.30
C ASN A 45 8.55 16.10 4.24
N LYS A 46 8.76 15.20 3.26
CA LYS A 46 7.84 15.04 2.13
C LYS A 46 7.13 13.70 2.15
N TYR A 47 7.89 12.62 2.32
CA TYR A 47 7.38 11.27 2.12
C TYR A 47 7.72 10.36 3.29
N ILE A 48 6.90 9.33 3.42
CA ILE A 48 7.05 8.28 4.41
C ILE A 48 6.95 6.97 3.65
N VAL A 49 7.96 6.14 3.80
CA VAL A 49 8.01 4.79 3.26
C VAL A 49 7.60 3.82 4.35
N VAL A 50 6.59 3.00 4.07
CA VAL A 50 6.04 2.00 4.96
C VAL A 50 6.27 0.64 4.33
N ARG A 51 6.99 -0.24 5.01
CA ARG A 51 7.32 -1.56 4.48
C ARG A 51 7.14 -2.65 5.54
N ASN A 52 6.61 -3.79 5.13
CA ASN A 52 6.52 -4.95 5.99
C ASN A 52 7.94 -5.40 6.39
N SER A 53 8.19 -5.59 7.68
CA SER A 53 9.50 -6.02 8.19
C SER A 53 9.93 -7.41 7.71
N ASN A 54 8.97 -8.23 7.23
CA ASN A 54 9.23 -9.53 6.62
C ASN A 54 9.68 -9.43 5.15
N ASN A 55 9.64 -8.24 4.53
CA ASN A 55 10.17 -8.04 3.18
C ASN A 55 11.68 -8.33 3.15
N LYS A 56 12.10 -9.22 2.27
CA LYS A 56 13.48 -9.69 2.08
C LYS A 56 14.15 -9.05 0.85
N LEU A 57 13.37 -8.50 -0.08
CA LEU A 57 13.88 -7.97 -1.35
C LEU A 57 14.25 -6.48 -1.28
N THR A 58 13.95 -5.78 -0.18
CA THR A 58 14.27 -4.34 -0.03
C THR A 58 15.75 -4.02 -0.25
N ASN A 59 16.65 -4.90 0.19
CA ASN A 59 18.11 -4.71 0.08
C ASN A 59 18.75 -5.47 -1.08
N LEU A 60 17.95 -6.21 -1.87
CA LEU A 60 18.43 -6.89 -3.06
C LEU A 60 18.26 -5.95 -4.26
N LYS A 61 19.09 -6.14 -5.29
CA LYS A 61 18.94 -5.43 -6.57
C LYS A 61 18.13 -6.32 -7.51
N PRO A 62 17.24 -5.74 -8.35
CA PRO A 62 16.61 -6.49 -9.41
C PRO A 62 17.69 -6.92 -10.42
N VAL A 63 17.62 -8.16 -10.86
CA VAL A 63 18.55 -8.75 -11.83
C VAL A 63 17.74 -9.29 -12.99
N ALA A 64 18.13 -8.96 -14.22
CA ALA A 64 17.54 -9.47 -15.45
C ALA A 64 18.67 -9.75 -16.46
N PRO A 65 19.39 -10.88 -16.30
CA PRO A 65 20.67 -11.10 -16.98
C PRO A 65 20.50 -11.29 -18.50
N ASN A 66 19.35 -11.81 -18.92
CA ASN A 66 19.04 -12.11 -20.31
C ASN A 66 18.24 -10.99 -21.00
N LEU A 67 17.97 -9.88 -20.30
CA LEU A 67 17.25 -8.75 -20.89
C LEU A 67 18.18 -7.96 -21.81
N PRO A 68 17.85 -7.79 -23.11
CA PRO A 68 18.68 -7.01 -24.01
C PRO A 68 18.79 -5.54 -23.57
N LYS A 69 19.95 -4.93 -23.82
CA LYS A 69 20.16 -3.50 -23.55
C LYS A 69 19.14 -2.67 -24.32
N GLY A 70 18.56 -1.67 -23.64
CA GLY A 70 17.58 -0.75 -24.24
C GLY A 70 16.12 -1.23 -24.18
N ILE A 71 15.86 -2.49 -23.81
CA ILE A 71 14.50 -2.97 -23.58
C ILE A 71 14.04 -2.57 -22.18
N SER A 72 12.90 -1.89 -22.10
CA SER A 72 12.28 -1.51 -20.84
C SER A 72 11.21 -2.52 -20.44
N ILE A 73 11.42 -3.20 -19.31
CA ILE A 73 10.41 -4.09 -18.73
C ILE A 73 9.10 -3.34 -18.49
N VAL A 74 9.17 -2.13 -17.92
CA VAL A 74 8.00 -1.32 -17.55
C VAL A 74 7.13 -0.97 -18.76
N GLN A 75 7.74 -0.73 -19.93
CA GLN A 75 7.00 -0.45 -21.16
C GLN A 75 6.26 -1.68 -21.71
N ASN A 76 6.69 -2.89 -21.32
CA ASN A 76 6.12 -4.17 -21.74
C ASN A 76 5.24 -4.79 -20.63
N MET A 77 4.85 -3.99 -19.64
CA MET A 77 3.94 -4.40 -18.56
C MET A 77 2.57 -3.76 -18.75
N LYS A 78 1.52 -4.50 -18.41
CA LYS A 78 0.16 -4.01 -18.23
C LYS A 78 -0.32 -4.43 -16.85
N LEU A 79 -0.90 -3.50 -16.11
CA LEU A 79 -1.52 -3.76 -14.82
C LEU A 79 -2.93 -3.18 -14.76
N ASP A 80 -3.79 -3.76 -13.92
CA ASP A 80 -5.15 -3.27 -13.73
C ASP A 80 -5.17 -2.17 -12.66
N GLU A 81 -4.89 -0.94 -13.09
CA GLU A 81 -4.93 0.24 -12.21
C GLU A 81 -6.32 0.46 -11.61
N LYS A 82 -7.38 0.14 -12.36
CA LYS A 82 -8.76 0.30 -11.88
C LYS A 82 -9.05 -0.64 -10.72
N LEU A 83 -8.56 -1.88 -10.78
CA LEU A 83 -8.65 -2.81 -9.67
C LEU A 83 -7.91 -2.29 -8.44
N LEU A 84 -6.70 -1.75 -8.59
CA LEU A 84 -5.95 -1.17 -7.48
C LEU A 84 -6.66 0.05 -6.86
N ILE A 85 -7.21 0.94 -7.68
CA ILE A 85 -8.02 2.08 -7.22
C ILE A 85 -9.23 1.56 -6.43
N LYS A 86 -9.93 0.54 -6.93
CA LYS A 86 -11.10 -0.07 -6.26
C LYS A 86 -10.72 -0.71 -4.93
N ILE A 87 -9.60 -1.43 -4.86
CA ILE A 87 -9.10 -2.02 -3.62
C ILE A 87 -8.80 -0.91 -2.60
N CYS A 88 -7.99 0.07 -2.98
CA CYS A 88 -7.62 1.16 -2.09
C CYS A 88 -8.83 1.97 -1.62
N SER A 89 -9.76 2.31 -2.53
CA SER A 89 -10.97 3.05 -2.18
C SER A 89 -11.89 2.23 -1.28
N SER A 90 -12.02 0.91 -1.47
CA SER A 90 -12.87 0.09 -0.60
C SER A 90 -12.40 0.11 0.86
N ILE A 91 -11.08 0.18 1.09
CA ILE A 91 -10.45 0.09 2.40
C ILE A 91 -10.39 1.45 3.12
N ILE A 92 -10.00 2.51 2.42
CA ILE A 92 -9.86 3.83 3.05
C ILE A 92 -11.26 4.44 3.27
N PRO A 93 -11.61 4.91 4.48
CA PRO A 93 -12.92 5.51 4.76
C PRO A 93 -13.20 6.75 3.90
N LEU A 94 -14.47 6.97 3.56
CA LEU A 94 -14.90 8.15 2.80
C LEU A 94 -14.51 9.45 3.53
N SER A 95 -14.76 9.51 4.84
CA SER A 95 -14.43 10.66 5.68
C SER A 95 -12.92 10.97 5.76
N THR A 96 -12.07 9.97 5.52
CA THR A 96 -10.63 10.12 5.39
C THR A 96 -10.29 10.68 4.01
N LEU A 97 -10.83 10.09 2.93
CA LEU A 97 -10.58 10.54 1.55
C LEU A 97 -11.05 11.96 1.29
N GLU A 98 -12.20 12.39 1.85
CA GLU A 98 -12.71 13.76 1.72
C GLU A 98 -11.79 14.82 2.35
N LYS A 99 -10.96 14.42 3.31
CA LYS A 99 -10.00 15.29 4.00
C LYS A 99 -8.58 15.19 3.43
N MET A 100 -8.35 14.29 2.46
CA MET A 100 -7.06 14.16 1.82
C MET A 100 -6.78 15.36 0.91
N PRO A 101 -5.50 15.77 0.77
CA PRO A 101 -5.14 16.77 -0.22
C PRO A 101 -5.39 16.21 -1.64
N MET A 102 -5.85 17.09 -2.56
CA MET A 102 -6.30 16.73 -3.90
C MET A 102 -5.49 17.43 -5.02
N GLY A 103 -4.31 17.93 -4.68
CA GLY A 103 -3.40 18.63 -5.56
C GLY A 103 -2.54 17.71 -6.43
N TYR A 104 -1.63 18.33 -7.17
CA TYR A 104 -0.68 17.62 -8.02
C TYR A 104 0.34 16.86 -7.15
N GLY A 105 0.38 15.54 -7.32
CA GLY A 105 1.27 14.65 -6.58
C GLY A 105 0.69 14.10 -5.27
N ASP A 106 -0.60 14.31 -4.98
CA ASP A 106 -1.27 13.68 -3.84
C ASP A 106 -1.78 12.28 -4.20
N TRP A 107 -1.00 11.29 -3.77
CA TRP A 107 -1.24 9.89 -4.06
C TRP A 107 -0.73 8.99 -2.93
N LEU A 108 -1.16 7.73 -2.97
CA LEU A 108 -0.51 6.58 -2.35
C LEU A 108 0.26 5.84 -3.46
N SER A 109 1.57 5.75 -3.37
CA SER A 109 2.35 4.90 -4.29
C SER A 109 2.51 3.54 -3.66
N ILE A 110 2.33 2.53 -4.49
CA ILE A 110 2.61 1.15 -4.15
C ILE A 110 3.78 0.71 -5.02
N ASN A 111 4.93 0.54 -4.37
CA ASN A 111 6.13 0.00 -4.97
C ASN A 111 6.09 -1.52 -4.86
N PHE A 112 5.71 -2.18 -5.96
CA PHE A 112 5.69 -3.62 -6.05
C PHE A 112 7.07 -4.19 -6.35
N LYS A 113 7.40 -5.28 -5.68
CA LYS A 113 8.33 -6.30 -6.16
C LYS A 113 7.47 -7.38 -6.81
N VAL A 114 7.74 -7.71 -8.06
CA VAL A 114 6.90 -8.60 -8.87
C VAL A 114 7.74 -9.75 -9.40
N ALA A 115 7.25 -10.98 -9.24
CA ALA A 115 7.89 -12.16 -9.79
C ALA A 115 7.85 -12.17 -11.32
N PRO A 116 8.71 -12.94 -12.01
CA PRO A 116 8.62 -13.13 -13.46
C PRO A 116 7.27 -13.66 -13.95
N THR A 117 6.53 -14.33 -13.07
CA THR A 117 5.17 -14.79 -13.34
C THR A 117 4.14 -13.67 -13.36
N GLY A 118 4.47 -12.47 -12.86
CA GLY A 118 3.59 -11.31 -12.77
C GLY A 118 2.95 -11.10 -11.40
N ASP A 119 3.20 -12.00 -10.45
CA ASP A 119 2.58 -11.97 -9.13
C ASP A 119 3.30 -10.99 -8.19
N PRO A 120 2.56 -10.17 -7.40
CA PRO A 120 3.17 -9.29 -6.40
C PRO A 120 3.71 -10.12 -5.23
N ILE A 121 5.02 -10.06 -4.99
CA ILE A 121 5.68 -10.83 -3.92
C ILE A 121 5.92 -9.98 -2.68
N GLU A 122 6.32 -8.71 -2.85
CA GLU A 122 6.51 -7.75 -1.77
C GLU A 122 6.02 -6.36 -2.19
N MET A 123 5.67 -5.54 -1.21
CA MET A 123 5.19 -4.18 -1.43
C MET A 123 5.84 -3.23 -0.43
N GLU A 124 6.11 -2.02 -0.90
CA GLU A 124 6.41 -0.86 -0.06
C GLU A 124 5.42 0.25 -0.42
N PHE A 125 4.95 0.98 0.58
CA PHE A 125 3.98 2.06 0.37
C PHE A 125 4.67 3.39 0.61
N VAL A 126 4.54 4.31 -0.35
CA VAL A 126 5.05 5.66 -0.21
C VAL A 126 3.86 6.61 -0.11
N ILE A 127 3.80 7.32 1.02
CA ILE A 127 2.73 8.28 1.33
C ILE A 127 3.33 9.64 1.66
N ARG A 128 2.55 10.70 1.43
CA ARG A 128 2.92 12.03 1.91
C ARG A 128 2.79 12.13 3.42
N ASN A 129 3.57 13.01 4.02
CA ASN A 129 3.44 13.39 5.43
C ASN A 129 2.11 14.10 5.77
N THR A 130 1.35 14.53 4.76
CA THR A 130 -0.02 15.04 4.91
C THR A 130 -1.09 13.95 4.82
N SER A 131 -0.70 12.71 4.50
CA SER A 131 -1.64 11.61 4.38
C SER A 131 -2.27 11.27 5.73
N LEU A 132 -3.58 11.03 5.69
CA LEU A 132 -4.37 10.55 6.81
C LEU A 132 -4.45 9.01 6.87
N ILE A 133 -3.77 8.29 5.97
CA ILE A 133 -3.77 6.83 5.93
C ILE A 133 -3.16 6.27 7.22
N THR A 134 -3.84 5.27 7.78
CA THR A 134 -3.42 4.53 8.97
C THR A 134 -2.64 3.28 8.59
N ALA A 135 -1.91 2.73 9.57
CA ALA A 135 -1.12 1.54 9.34
C ALA A 135 -2.01 0.30 9.08
N GLU A 136 -3.20 0.21 9.70
CA GLU A 136 -4.13 -0.90 9.46
C GLU A 136 -4.71 -0.85 8.05
N GLU A 137 -4.98 0.33 7.51
CA GLU A 137 -5.39 0.49 6.11
C GLU A 137 -4.30 0.01 5.15
N ILE A 138 -3.02 0.32 5.43
CA ILE A 138 -1.89 -0.21 4.65
C ILE A 138 -1.85 -1.74 4.70
N GLN A 139 -1.98 -2.34 5.88
CA GLN A 139 -2.02 -3.80 6.04
C GLN A 139 -3.18 -4.41 5.24
N LYS A 140 -4.39 -3.85 5.37
CA LYS A 140 -5.57 -4.33 4.63
C LYS A 140 -5.38 -4.20 3.11
N ILE A 141 -4.76 -3.13 2.64
CA ILE A 141 -4.46 -2.94 1.21
C ILE A 141 -3.48 -4.03 0.75
N GLU A 142 -2.39 -4.23 1.48
CA GLU A 142 -1.39 -5.26 1.18
C GLU A 142 -2.03 -6.66 1.11
N ASP A 143 -2.79 -7.03 2.13
CA ASP A 143 -3.47 -8.32 2.22
C ASP A 143 -4.50 -8.51 1.11
N THR A 144 -5.27 -7.47 0.80
CA THR A 144 -6.31 -7.54 -0.23
C THR A 144 -5.69 -7.67 -1.61
N ILE A 145 -4.61 -6.93 -1.91
CA ILE A 145 -3.90 -7.07 -3.18
C ILE A 145 -3.36 -8.50 -3.33
N LYS A 146 -2.66 -9.03 -2.31
CA LYS A 146 -2.09 -10.40 -2.32
C LYS A 146 -3.14 -11.51 -2.47
N LYS A 147 -4.36 -11.28 -1.98
CA LYS A 147 -5.48 -12.25 -2.09
C LYS A 147 -6.37 -12.04 -3.32
N SER A 148 -6.22 -10.92 -4.01
CA SER A 148 -7.01 -10.59 -5.21
C SER A 148 -6.45 -11.26 -6.46
N SER A 149 -7.15 -11.08 -7.58
CA SER A 149 -6.66 -11.46 -8.91
C SER A 149 -5.66 -10.45 -9.51
N PHE A 150 -5.18 -9.47 -8.73
CA PHE A 150 -4.24 -8.47 -9.25
C PHE A 150 -2.94 -9.14 -9.70
N LYS A 151 -2.57 -8.87 -10.94
CA LYS A 151 -1.39 -9.42 -11.59
C LYS A 151 -0.86 -8.46 -12.63
N VAL A 152 0.46 -8.45 -12.78
CA VAL A 152 1.13 -7.75 -13.86
C VAL A 152 1.21 -8.70 -15.05
N VAL A 153 0.68 -8.25 -16.18
CA VAL A 153 0.71 -8.99 -17.44
C VAL A 153 1.86 -8.45 -18.27
N PHE A 154 2.76 -9.33 -18.65
CA PHE A 154 3.83 -9.02 -19.60
C PHE A 154 3.33 -9.17 -21.04
N LYS A 155 3.96 -8.44 -21.96
CA LYS A 155 3.54 -8.36 -23.36
C LYS A 155 4.73 -8.47 -24.29
N ASP A 156 4.42 -8.58 -25.58
CA ASP A 156 5.37 -8.48 -26.68
C ASP A 156 6.47 -9.56 -26.62
N GLY A 157 6.18 -10.67 -25.94
CA GLY A 157 7.09 -11.82 -25.81
C GLY A 157 8.32 -11.54 -24.97
N ILE A 158 8.33 -10.48 -24.15
CA ILE A 158 9.47 -10.12 -23.30
C ILE A 158 9.80 -11.21 -22.26
N GLU A 159 8.85 -12.08 -21.96
CA GLU A 159 8.95 -13.19 -21.03
C GLU A 159 10.04 -14.20 -21.41
N GLN A 160 10.37 -14.30 -22.71
CA GLN A 160 11.47 -15.16 -23.17
C GLN A 160 12.84 -14.76 -22.57
N PHE A 161 12.97 -13.53 -22.09
CA PHE A 161 14.19 -13.00 -21.47
C PHE A 161 14.22 -13.15 -19.94
N PHE A 162 13.22 -13.80 -19.33
CA PHE A 162 13.08 -13.84 -17.88
C PHE A 162 13.92 -14.92 -17.18
N GLY A 163 14.66 -15.73 -17.94
CA GLY A 163 15.59 -16.69 -17.37
C GLY A 163 16.55 -16.02 -16.37
N GLY A 164 16.58 -16.50 -15.13
CA GLY A 164 17.44 -15.96 -14.07
C GLY A 164 17.01 -14.61 -13.48
N VAL A 165 15.81 -14.09 -13.81
CA VAL A 165 15.27 -12.90 -13.15
C VAL A 165 14.85 -13.24 -11.72
N ASN A 166 15.20 -12.39 -10.76
CA ASN A 166 14.72 -12.52 -9.38
C ASN A 166 13.36 -11.82 -9.18
N TYR A 167 13.23 -10.56 -9.58
CA TYR A 167 11.98 -9.79 -9.55
C TYR A 167 12.11 -8.50 -10.38
N PHE A 168 10.98 -7.85 -10.60
CA PHE A 168 10.88 -6.51 -11.20
C PHE A 168 10.34 -5.50 -10.19
N ASN A 169 10.81 -4.26 -10.29
CA ASN A 169 10.26 -3.13 -9.55
C ASN A 169 9.20 -2.42 -10.37
N ILE A 170 8.06 -2.14 -9.77
CA ILE A 170 6.99 -1.33 -10.38
C ILE A 170 6.51 -0.32 -9.36
N ASP A 171 6.50 0.96 -9.72
CA ASP A 171 5.90 2.03 -8.93
C ASP A 171 4.53 2.36 -9.53
N VAL A 172 3.48 2.23 -8.71
CA VAL A 172 2.10 2.55 -9.13
C VAL A 172 1.52 3.63 -8.22
N PRO A 173 1.47 4.90 -8.68
CA PRO A 173 0.83 5.97 -7.93
C PRO A 173 -0.70 5.93 -8.07
N ILE A 174 -1.40 5.73 -6.96
CA ILE A 174 -2.86 5.77 -6.88
C ILE A 174 -3.31 7.10 -6.27
N ARG A 175 -3.96 7.96 -7.07
CA ARG A 175 -4.38 9.30 -6.61
C ARG A 175 -5.56 9.22 -5.66
N TYR A 176 -5.53 10.02 -4.60
CA TYR A 176 -6.65 10.10 -3.65
C TYR A 176 -7.95 10.58 -4.31
N ARG A 177 -7.84 11.47 -5.30
CA ARG A 177 -8.99 11.93 -6.10
C ARG A 177 -9.69 10.78 -6.82
N ASP A 178 -8.94 9.83 -7.37
CA ASP A 178 -9.51 8.71 -8.12
C ASP A 178 -10.14 7.70 -7.17
N MET A 179 -9.51 7.47 -6.00
CA MET A 179 -10.12 6.69 -4.92
C MET A 179 -11.46 7.30 -4.46
N LEU A 180 -11.50 8.62 -4.24
CA LEU A 180 -12.70 9.33 -3.78
C LEU A 180 -13.83 9.23 -4.80
N LYS A 181 -13.54 9.45 -6.10
CA LYS A 181 -14.54 9.29 -7.17
C LYS A 181 -15.13 7.89 -7.20
N VAL A 182 -14.29 6.86 -7.08
CA VAL A 182 -14.78 5.46 -7.03
C VAL A 182 -15.60 5.22 -5.76
N LYS A 183 -15.20 5.77 -4.61
CA LYS A 183 -15.92 5.64 -3.34
C LYS A 183 -17.31 6.28 -3.37
N GLN A 184 -17.45 7.43 -4.03
CA GLN A 184 -18.72 8.18 -4.10
C GLN A 184 -19.73 7.58 -5.09
N ASN A 185 -19.25 6.82 -6.07
CA ASN A 185 -20.08 6.21 -7.12
C ASN A 185 -20.54 4.77 -6.78
N ASN A 186 -20.18 4.23 -5.60
CA ASN A 186 -20.61 2.93 -5.08
C ASN A 186 -21.34 3.14 -3.75
#